data_AF-A0AAU3G0R3-F1
#
_entry.id   AF-A0AAU3G0R3-F1
#
_cell.length_a   1.000
_cell.length_b   1.000
_cell.length_c   1.000
_cell.angle_alpha   90.00
_cell.angle_beta   90.00
_cell.angle_gamma   90.00
#
_symmetry.space_group_name_H-M   'P 1'
#
loop_
_entity.id
_entity.type
_entity.pdbx_description
1 polymer ?
#
loop_
_entity_poly.entity_id
_entity_poly.type
_entity_poly.pdbx_seq_one_letter_code
_entity_poly.pdbx_strand_id
1 'polypeptide(L)'
;MEPAVHGPLGAALRQARRRAGLTLRAAAHGTGISYSTLSRIENGRGTAPSLDVAMAVARKVGLGEREVLRLAGPLARGGAIQLADPGIRRALTAGRLSPDALSALRREHLRELASEFSASLGAGRPVDMRMAAKQVGLELVACRTGAGFDCGGATYRIPAAAGNHVSQRSWIARGIAHRLIAGDSGSAPECRPGALSTEEEREATYVAAHVLVPRPLLAAELRKDPLPASAPAVAFTAALERMASRFHAPASWAAARLTEDRIGELPW
;
A
#
# COMPACT_ATOMS: atom_id res chain seq x y z
N MET A 1 -3.82 21.17 -0.69
CA MET A 1 -5.06 20.77 0.02
C MET A 1 -4.91 19.29 0.33
N GLU A 2 -4.54 18.93 1.56
CA GLU A 2 -4.27 17.54 1.97
C GLU A 2 -5.56 16.70 2.03
N PRO A 3 -5.53 15.41 1.63
CA PRO A 3 -6.69 14.53 1.72
C PRO A 3 -6.94 14.11 3.18
N ALA A 4 -8.20 14.16 3.62
CA ALA A 4 -8.59 13.92 5.01
C ALA A 4 -8.70 12.41 5.32
N VAL A 5 -7.78 11.89 6.14
CA VAL A 5 -7.67 10.44 6.43
C VAL A 5 -8.69 9.97 7.51
N HIS A 6 -9.31 10.88 8.28
CA HIS A 6 -10.31 10.54 9.33
C HIS A 6 -11.67 11.21 9.13
N GLY A 7 -12.00 11.54 7.88
CA GLY A 7 -13.16 12.37 7.52
C GLY A 7 -14.46 12.06 8.30
N PRO A 8 -14.91 10.80 8.40
CA PRO A 8 -16.14 10.45 9.09
C PRO A 8 -16.05 10.54 10.63
N LEU A 9 -15.01 9.95 11.23
CA LEU A 9 -14.84 9.93 12.70
C LEU A 9 -14.53 11.31 13.26
N GLY A 10 -13.61 12.04 12.65
CA GLY A 10 -13.24 13.40 13.08
C GLY A 10 -14.44 14.36 13.01
N ALA A 11 -15.23 14.29 11.94
CA ALA A 11 -16.44 15.09 11.79
C ALA A 11 -17.50 14.73 12.85
N ALA A 12 -17.68 13.45 13.16
CA ALA A 12 -18.62 13.01 14.19
C ALA A 12 -18.20 13.44 15.59
N LEU A 13 -16.91 13.33 15.93
CA LEU A 13 -16.36 13.83 17.20
C LEU A 13 -16.58 15.34 17.33
N ARG A 14 -16.32 16.11 16.27
CA ARG A 14 -16.58 17.56 16.21
C ARG A 14 -18.06 17.88 16.42
N GLN A 15 -18.95 17.14 15.77
CA GLN A 15 -20.39 17.36 15.89
C GLN A 15 -20.90 17.00 17.29
N ALA A 16 -20.42 15.90 17.88
CA ALA A 16 -20.73 15.52 19.25
C ALA A 16 -20.22 16.57 20.25
N ARG A 17 -18.96 17.03 20.10
CA ARG A 17 -18.38 18.09 20.92
C ARG A 17 -19.21 19.37 20.91
N ARG A 18 -19.62 19.80 19.70
CA ARG A 18 -20.45 21.00 19.52
C ARG A 18 -21.82 20.85 20.16
N ARG A 19 -22.46 19.68 20.04
CA ARG A 19 -23.73 19.36 20.70
C ARG A 19 -23.60 19.37 22.23
N ALA A 20 -22.45 18.93 22.76
CA ALA A 20 -22.14 18.98 24.18
C ALA A 20 -21.72 20.37 24.68
N GLY A 21 -21.65 21.39 23.82
CA GLY A 21 -21.25 22.75 24.21
C GLY A 21 -19.77 22.88 24.62
N LEU A 22 -18.93 21.89 24.30
CA LEU A 22 -17.55 21.84 24.77
C LEU A 22 -16.59 22.60 23.85
N THR A 23 -15.66 23.34 24.45
CA THR A 23 -14.50 23.87 23.72
C THR A 23 -13.52 22.74 23.38
N LEU A 24 -12.64 22.96 22.40
CA LEU A 24 -11.57 21.99 22.07
C LEU A 24 -10.68 21.68 23.27
N ARG A 25 -10.35 22.68 24.08
CA ARG A 25 -9.53 22.49 25.30
C ARG A 25 -10.26 21.65 26.34
N ALA A 26 -11.55 21.90 26.55
CA ALA A 26 -12.36 21.13 27.49
C ALA A 26 -12.52 19.66 27.04
N ALA A 27 -12.73 19.44 25.74
CA ALA A 27 -12.85 18.09 25.17
C ALA A 27 -11.51 17.31 25.18
N ALA A 28 -10.38 17.99 25.04
CA ALA A 28 -9.05 17.36 25.11
C ALA A 28 -8.59 17.10 26.57
N HIS A 29 -9.15 17.81 27.55
CA HIS A 29 -8.72 17.70 28.93
C HIS A 29 -8.93 16.29 29.50
N GLY A 30 -7.85 15.69 30.03
CA GLY A 30 -7.87 14.35 30.61
C GLY A 30 -8.00 13.21 29.59
N THR A 31 -7.84 13.49 28.29
CA THR A 31 -7.87 12.46 27.22
C THR A 31 -6.48 11.98 26.81
N GLY A 32 -5.42 12.59 27.35
CA GLY A 32 -4.03 12.29 26.98
C GLY A 32 -3.55 12.96 25.69
N ILE A 33 -4.39 13.75 25.02
CA ILE A 33 -4.00 14.52 23.82
C ILE A 33 -4.12 16.03 24.03
N SER A 34 -3.35 16.79 23.25
CA SER A 34 -3.46 18.25 23.22
C SER A 34 -4.68 18.72 22.43
N TYR A 35 -5.15 19.94 22.70
CA TYR A 35 -6.23 20.56 21.93
C TYR A 35 -5.87 20.73 20.44
N SER A 36 -4.59 20.93 20.12
CA SER A 36 -4.11 21.06 18.73
C SER A 36 -4.18 19.70 18.01
N THR A 37 -3.88 18.61 18.68
CA THR A 37 -4.07 17.24 18.17
C THR A 37 -5.54 16.94 17.98
N LEU A 38 -6.41 17.26 18.95
CA LEU A 38 -7.85 17.11 18.78
C LEU A 38 -8.39 17.93 17.60
N SER A 39 -7.91 19.17 17.43
CA SER A 39 -8.27 20.01 16.28
C SER A 39 -7.86 19.37 14.96
N ARG A 40 -6.66 18.80 14.86
CA ARG A 40 -6.23 18.07 13.66
C ARG A 40 -7.14 16.88 13.36
N ILE A 41 -7.45 16.06 14.38
CA ILE A 41 -8.38 14.93 14.27
C ILE A 41 -9.76 15.39 13.77
N GLU A 42 -10.36 16.41 14.40
CA GLU A 42 -11.68 16.95 14.05
C GLU A 42 -11.76 17.56 12.64
N ASN A 43 -10.62 17.92 12.06
CA ASN A 43 -10.51 18.46 10.71
C ASN A 43 -9.92 17.44 9.72
N GLY A 44 -9.76 16.17 10.13
CA GLY A 44 -9.23 15.10 9.30
C GLY A 44 -7.77 15.28 8.87
N ARG A 45 -6.99 16.09 9.60
CA ARG A 45 -5.57 16.36 9.30
C ARG A 45 -4.66 15.41 10.09
N GLY A 46 -3.69 14.79 9.43
CA GLY A 46 -2.70 13.89 10.04
C GLY A 46 -3.15 12.43 10.18
N THR A 47 -2.34 11.63 10.88
CA THR A 47 -2.54 10.19 11.12
C THR A 47 -3.73 9.89 12.03
N ALA A 48 -4.24 8.65 11.91
CA ALA A 48 -5.38 8.16 12.68
C ALA A 48 -5.14 8.26 14.18
N PRO A 49 -6.12 8.73 14.97
CA PRO A 49 -6.04 8.52 16.41
C PRO A 49 -6.05 7.02 16.67
N SER A 50 -5.27 6.55 17.64
CA SER A 50 -5.45 5.19 18.16
C SER A 50 -6.88 5.02 18.66
N LEU A 51 -7.38 3.78 18.68
CA LEU A 51 -8.72 3.48 19.18
C LEU A 51 -8.90 3.98 20.62
N ASP A 52 -7.88 3.87 21.46
CA ASP A 52 -7.91 4.36 22.84
C ASP A 52 -8.09 5.87 22.92
N VAL A 53 -7.39 6.64 22.08
CA VAL A 53 -7.54 8.10 21.98
C VAL A 53 -8.93 8.46 21.47
N ALA A 54 -9.39 7.79 20.41
CA ALA A 54 -10.72 8.01 19.85
C ALA A 54 -11.82 7.75 20.91
N MET A 55 -11.68 6.67 21.67
CA MET A 55 -12.58 6.29 22.76
C MET A 55 -12.53 7.26 23.94
N ALA A 56 -11.34 7.76 24.31
CA ALA A 56 -11.19 8.75 25.38
C ALA A 56 -11.90 10.07 25.04
N VAL A 57 -11.71 10.57 23.82
CA VAL A 57 -12.39 11.77 23.34
C VAL A 57 -13.90 11.53 23.20
N ALA A 58 -14.30 10.38 22.63
CA ALA A 58 -15.70 10.02 22.46
C ALA A 58 -16.47 10.02 23.79
N ARG A 59 -15.90 9.45 24.85
CA ARG A 59 -16.46 9.50 26.21
C ARG A 59 -16.66 10.93 26.71
N LYS A 60 -15.72 11.85 26.43
CA LYS A 60 -15.84 13.27 26.81
C LYS A 60 -16.92 14.01 26.05
N VAL A 61 -17.13 13.67 24.78
CA VAL A 61 -18.09 14.38 23.91
C VAL A 61 -19.45 13.67 23.81
N GLY A 62 -19.64 12.56 24.52
CA GLY A 62 -20.88 11.79 24.53
C GLY A 62 -21.15 11.00 23.24
N LEU A 63 -20.11 10.65 22.48
CA LEU A 63 -20.25 9.79 21.30
C LEU A 63 -20.17 8.32 21.75
N GLY A 64 -21.18 7.52 21.40
CA GLY A 64 -21.27 6.13 21.82
C GLY A 64 -20.19 5.24 21.19
N GLU A 65 -19.70 4.26 21.95
CA GLU A 65 -18.64 3.33 21.52
C GLU A 65 -18.92 2.63 20.18
N ARG A 66 -20.14 2.11 20.00
CA ARG A 66 -20.55 1.47 18.73
C ARG A 66 -20.41 2.41 17.53
N GLU A 67 -20.71 3.69 17.74
CA GLU A 67 -20.63 4.70 16.68
C GLU A 67 -19.17 5.06 16.40
N VAL A 68 -18.31 5.12 17.42
CA VAL A 68 -16.86 5.29 17.26
C VAL A 68 -16.28 4.14 16.43
N LEU A 69 -16.59 2.89 16.78
CA LEU A 69 -16.09 1.71 16.07
C LEU A 69 -16.57 1.66 14.62
N ARG A 70 -17.83 2.03 14.36
CA ARG A 70 -18.38 2.11 13.01
C ARG A 70 -17.68 3.17 12.16
N LEU A 71 -17.36 4.33 12.75
CA LEU A 71 -16.79 5.48 12.06
C LEU A 71 -15.27 5.46 11.97
N ALA A 72 -14.59 4.76 12.88
CA ALA A 72 -13.16 4.45 12.81
C ALA A 72 -12.81 3.55 11.61
N GLY A 73 -13.84 3.00 10.95
CA GLY A 73 -13.75 2.10 9.82
C GLY A 73 -13.94 0.66 10.30
N PRO A 74 -14.81 -0.13 9.66
CA PRO A 74 -14.85 -1.55 9.94
C PRO A 74 -13.57 -2.20 9.42
N LEU A 75 -12.89 -2.98 10.26
CA LEU A 75 -12.13 -4.12 9.74
C LEU A 75 -13.12 -4.96 8.93
N ALA A 76 -12.79 -5.28 7.67
CA ALA A 76 -13.58 -6.23 6.90
C ALA A 76 -13.84 -7.47 7.77
N ARG A 77 -15.07 -8.01 7.77
CA ARG A 77 -15.47 -9.11 8.67
C ARG A 77 -14.48 -10.29 8.63
N GLY A 78 -13.89 -10.56 7.45
CA GLY A 78 -12.81 -11.55 7.29
C GLY A 78 -11.54 -11.20 8.08
N GLY A 79 -11.06 -9.97 7.98
CA GLY A 79 -9.89 -9.49 8.74
C GLY A 79 -10.17 -9.42 10.25
N ALA A 80 -11.39 -9.07 10.67
CA ALA A 80 -11.78 -9.10 12.07
C ALA A 80 -11.79 -10.51 12.66
N ILE A 81 -12.25 -11.52 11.88
CA ILE A 81 -12.23 -12.93 12.29
C ILE A 81 -10.79 -13.45 12.39
N GLN A 82 -9.93 -13.11 11.43
CA GLN A 82 -8.52 -13.50 11.47
C GLN A 82 -7.77 -12.85 12.64
N LEU A 83 -8.01 -11.57 12.94
CA LEU A 83 -7.41 -10.89 14.10
C LEU A 83 -7.99 -11.36 15.44
N ALA A 84 -9.20 -11.92 15.44
CA ALA A 84 -9.80 -12.57 16.61
C ALA A 84 -9.21 -13.96 16.90
N ASP A 85 -8.40 -14.52 15.99
CA ASP A 85 -7.68 -15.77 16.25
C ASP A 85 -6.87 -15.65 17.56
N PRO A 86 -7.03 -16.60 18.51
CA PRO A 86 -6.35 -16.50 19.80
C PRO A 86 -4.83 -16.45 19.70
N GLY A 87 -4.22 -17.06 18.68
CA GLY A 87 -2.79 -17.01 18.41
C GLY A 87 -2.35 -15.63 17.96
N ILE A 88 -3.00 -15.08 16.93
CA ILE A 88 -2.73 -13.73 16.41
C ILE A 88 -2.99 -12.67 17.49
N ARG A 89 -4.12 -12.77 18.21
CA ARG A 89 -4.45 -11.86 19.29
C ARG A 89 -3.39 -11.85 20.38
N ARG A 90 -2.91 -13.03 20.83
CA ARG A 90 -1.83 -13.13 21.84
C ARG A 90 -0.50 -12.55 21.32
N ALA A 91 -0.17 -12.78 20.05
CA ALA A 91 1.04 -12.23 19.46
C ALA A 91 1.01 -10.69 19.42
N LEU A 92 -0.15 -10.12 19.08
CA LEU A 92 -0.39 -8.67 19.05
C LEU A 92 -0.44 -8.05 20.45
N THR A 93 -1.19 -8.63 21.39
CA THR A 93 -1.37 -8.04 22.74
C THR A 93 -0.15 -8.17 23.63
N ALA A 94 0.68 -9.20 23.44
CA ALA A 94 1.89 -9.38 24.22
C ALA A 94 3.14 -8.73 23.60
N GLY A 95 3.00 -8.04 22.45
CA GLY A 95 4.14 -7.46 21.73
C GLY A 95 5.16 -8.51 21.27
N ARG A 96 4.72 -9.75 21.03
CA ARG A 96 5.58 -10.92 20.79
C ARG A 96 5.86 -11.21 19.32
N LEU A 97 5.45 -10.32 18.41
CA LEU A 97 5.82 -10.48 17.00
C LEU A 97 7.30 -10.16 16.86
N SER A 98 8.08 -11.16 16.42
CA SER A 98 9.48 -10.94 16.06
C SER A 98 9.57 -9.97 14.88
N PRO A 99 10.72 -9.29 14.69
CA PRO A 99 10.96 -8.48 13.50
C PRO A 99 10.68 -9.23 12.18
N ASP A 100 11.00 -10.53 12.13
CA ASP A 100 10.72 -11.38 10.96
C ASP A 100 9.22 -11.60 10.74
N ALA A 101 8.46 -11.80 11.81
CA ALA A 101 7.01 -11.96 11.74
C ALA A 101 6.33 -10.66 11.29
N LEU A 102 6.77 -9.51 11.80
CA LEU A 102 6.30 -8.19 11.33
C LEU A 102 6.63 -7.97 9.86
N SER A 103 7.86 -8.30 9.44
CA SER A 103 8.29 -8.20 8.05
C SER A 103 7.48 -9.12 7.13
N ALA A 104 7.18 -10.34 7.58
CA ALA A 104 6.32 -11.26 6.84
C ALA A 104 4.90 -10.73 6.69
N LEU A 105 4.28 -10.26 7.77
CA LEU A 105 2.94 -9.64 7.74
C LEU A 105 2.91 -8.41 6.82
N ARG A 106 3.96 -7.58 6.88
CA ARG A 106 4.06 -6.40 6.01
C ARG A 106 4.15 -6.79 4.54
N ARG A 107 4.91 -7.84 4.19
CA ARG A 107 4.94 -8.36 2.81
C ARG A 107 3.58 -8.91 2.38
N GLU A 108 2.88 -9.66 3.24
CA GLU A 108 1.52 -10.15 2.95
C GLU A 108 0.55 -9.00 2.64
N HIS A 109 0.58 -7.96 3.47
CA HIS A 109 -0.22 -6.74 3.26
C HIS A 109 0.09 -6.07 1.92
N LEU A 110 1.36 -5.85 1.62
CA LEU A 110 1.79 -5.23 0.36
C LEU A 110 1.38 -6.06 -0.86
N ARG A 111 1.41 -7.39 -0.75
CA ARG A 111 0.94 -8.30 -1.80
C ARG A 111 -0.55 -8.15 -2.05
N GLU A 112 -1.35 -8.13 -0.98
CA GLU A 112 -2.80 -7.99 -1.10
C GLU A 112 -3.16 -6.63 -1.69
N LEU A 113 -2.54 -5.55 -1.20
CA LEU A 113 -2.70 -4.19 -1.74
C LEU A 113 -2.42 -4.15 -3.25
N ALA A 114 -1.34 -4.79 -3.71
CA ALA A 114 -1.00 -4.86 -5.12
C ALA A 114 -1.98 -5.74 -5.93
N SER A 115 -2.47 -6.82 -5.33
CA SER A 115 -3.43 -7.76 -5.93
C SER A 115 -4.80 -7.11 -6.15
N GLU A 116 -5.34 -6.46 -5.13
CA GLU A 116 -6.61 -5.72 -5.20
C GLU A 116 -6.53 -4.62 -6.29
N PHE A 117 -5.43 -3.86 -6.30
CA PHE A 117 -5.21 -2.85 -7.31
C PHE A 117 -5.11 -3.48 -8.71
N SER A 118 -4.33 -4.54 -8.88
CA SER A 118 -4.19 -5.21 -10.19
C SER A 118 -5.51 -5.80 -10.70
N ALA A 119 -6.34 -6.36 -9.81
CA ALA A 119 -7.66 -6.88 -10.15
C ALA A 119 -8.59 -5.79 -10.68
N SER A 120 -8.50 -4.58 -10.12
CA SER A 120 -9.31 -3.43 -10.54
C SER A 120 -8.96 -2.89 -11.95
N LEU A 121 -7.77 -3.21 -12.47
CA LEU A 121 -7.31 -2.78 -13.81
C LEU A 121 -7.83 -3.70 -14.94
N GLY A 122 -8.50 -4.79 -14.58
CA GLY A 122 -9.02 -5.80 -15.50
C GLY A 122 -8.04 -6.94 -15.78
N ALA A 123 -8.58 -8.11 -16.10
CA ALA A 123 -7.83 -9.33 -16.35
C ALA A 123 -7.48 -9.53 -17.83
N GLY A 124 -6.46 -10.36 -18.10
CA GLY A 124 -6.22 -10.95 -19.43
C GLY A 124 -5.25 -10.21 -20.35
N ARG A 125 -4.71 -9.05 -19.95
CA ARG A 125 -3.70 -8.30 -20.73
C ARG A 125 -2.65 -7.64 -19.85
N PRO A 126 -1.42 -7.40 -20.35
CA PRO A 126 -0.43 -6.63 -19.62
C PRO A 126 -0.97 -5.27 -19.17
N VAL A 127 -0.59 -4.84 -17.98
CA VAL A 127 -1.15 -3.64 -17.37
C VAL A 127 -0.75 -2.39 -18.17
N ASP A 128 -1.74 -1.56 -18.50
CA ASP A 128 -1.53 -0.22 -19.03
C ASP A 128 -1.10 0.71 -17.88
N MET A 129 0.18 1.08 -17.87
CA MET A 129 0.78 1.88 -16.81
C MET A 129 0.21 3.31 -16.73
N ARG A 130 -0.28 3.88 -17.83
CA ARG A 130 -0.89 5.22 -17.82
C ARG A 130 -2.28 5.18 -17.23
N MET A 131 -3.07 4.17 -17.60
CA MET A 131 -4.39 3.94 -16.99
C MET A 131 -4.25 3.66 -15.49
N ALA A 132 -3.30 2.81 -15.11
CA ALA A 132 -3.00 2.50 -13.72
C ALA A 132 -2.60 3.75 -12.91
N ALA A 133 -1.72 4.59 -13.46
CA ALA A 133 -1.36 5.88 -12.83
C ALA A 133 -2.58 6.78 -12.63
N LYS A 134 -3.45 6.91 -13.65
CA LYS A 134 -4.68 7.71 -13.56
C LYS A 134 -5.60 7.20 -12.44
N GLN A 135 -5.71 5.89 -12.27
CA GLN A 135 -6.58 5.29 -11.26
C GLN A 135 -6.13 5.59 -9.83
N VAL A 136 -4.83 5.72 -9.58
CA VAL A 136 -4.29 6.15 -8.28
C VAL A 136 -4.17 7.68 -8.16
N GLY A 137 -4.73 8.43 -9.13
CA GLY A 137 -4.71 9.89 -9.16
C GLY A 137 -3.30 10.46 -9.37
N LEU A 138 -2.46 9.77 -10.14
CA LEU A 138 -1.07 10.15 -10.38
C LEU A 138 -0.88 10.74 -11.78
N GLU A 139 -0.36 11.97 -11.83
CA GLU A 139 0.11 12.61 -13.05
C GLU A 139 1.55 12.19 -13.34
N LEU A 140 1.86 11.89 -14.60
CA LEU A 140 3.17 11.41 -15.02
C LEU A 140 3.88 12.47 -15.87
N VAL A 141 5.05 12.92 -15.42
CA VAL A 141 5.82 13.97 -16.11
C VAL A 141 7.23 13.47 -16.41
N ALA A 142 7.67 13.55 -17.66
CA ALA A 142 9.05 13.25 -18.02
C ALA A 142 9.99 14.33 -17.45
N CYS A 143 11.10 13.92 -16.84
CA CYS A 143 12.04 14.81 -16.18
C CYS A 143 13.50 14.44 -16.47
N ARG A 144 14.37 15.42 -16.68
CA ARG A 144 15.80 15.21 -16.91
C ARG A 144 16.62 15.01 -15.63
N THR A 145 16.12 15.49 -14.48
CA THR A 145 16.89 15.59 -13.23
C THR A 145 16.70 14.39 -12.29
N GLY A 146 15.98 13.35 -12.72
CA GLY A 146 15.74 12.14 -11.92
C GLY A 146 14.27 11.89 -11.58
N ALA A 147 14.02 10.74 -10.95
CA ALA A 147 12.67 10.32 -10.56
C ALA A 147 12.29 10.89 -9.19
N GLY A 148 11.00 11.11 -8.95
CA GLY A 148 10.51 11.53 -7.64
C GLY A 148 9.15 12.22 -7.70
N PHE A 149 8.56 12.44 -6.52
CA PHE A 149 7.31 13.18 -6.40
C PHE A 149 7.54 14.70 -6.36
N ASP A 150 6.50 15.46 -6.67
CA ASP A 150 6.39 16.86 -6.32
C ASP A 150 5.98 17.04 -4.84
N CYS A 151 6.00 18.28 -4.34
CA CYS A 151 5.61 18.58 -2.96
C CYS A 151 4.15 18.22 -2.63
N GLY A 152 3.30 17.98 -3.64
CA GLY A 152 1.90 17.59 -3.49
C GLY A 152 1.66 16.08 -3.51
N GLY A 153 2.67 15.28 -3.90
CA GLY A 153 2.53 13.84 -4.08
C GLY A 153 1.56 13.42 -5.19
N ALA A 154 1.15 14.36 -6.04
CA ALA A 154 0.18 14.15 -7.12
C ALA A 154 0.88 13.94 -8.47
N THR A 155 2.09 14.48 -8.62
CA THR A 155 2.89 14.34 -9.84
C THR A 155 4.09 13.44 -9.56
N TYR A 156 4.29 12.42 -10.40
CA TYR A 156 5.50 11.62 -10.42
C TYR A 156 6.36 11.94 -11.63
N ARG A 157 7.60 12.35 -11.35
CA ARG A 157 8.63 12.61 -12.34
C ARG A 157 9.28 11.29 -12.75
N ILE A 158 9.32 11.03 -14.05
CA ILE A 158 9.93 9.85 -14.66
C ILE A 158 11.25 10.28 -15.32
N PRO A 159 12.38 9.61 -15.09
CA PRO A 159 13.64 9.94 -15.75
C PRO A 159 13.50 9.82 -17.27
N ALA A 160 13.70 10.92 -17.98
CA ALA A 160 13.72 10.93 -19.46
C ALA A 160 14.86 10.07 -20.01
N ALA A 161 15.94 9.92 -19.25
CA ALA A 161 17.08 9.05 -19.56
C ALA A 161 16.83 7.55 -19.28
N ALA A 162 15.62 7.15 -18.86
CA ALA A 162 15.24 5.75 -18.78
C ALA A 162 15.16 5.18 -20.21
N GLY A 163 16.32 4.76 -20.73
CA GLY A 163 16.61 4.63 -22.16
C GLY A 163 15.79 3.62 -22.95
N ASN A 164 14.93 2.81 -22.31
CA ASN A 164 14.03 1.89 -23.00
C ASN A 164 12.64 1.83 -22.35
N HIS A 165 11.68 1.28 -23.10
CA HIS A 165 10.27 1.16 -22.69
C HIS A 165 10.10 0.35 -21.39
N VAL A 166 10.91 -0.70 -21.17
CA VAL A 166 10.85 -1.51 -19.94
C VAL A 166 11.25 -0.66 -18.73
N SER A 167 12.33 0.10 -18.83
CA SER A 167 12.78 1.00 -17.76
C SER A 167 11.74 2.09 -17.47
N GLN A 168 11.12 2.68 -18.49
CA GLN A 168 10.03 3.65 -18.29
C GLN A 168 8.84 3.03 -17.55
N ARG A 169 8.42 1.82 -17.93
CA ARG A 169 7.35 1.09 -17.24
C ARG A 169 7.70 0.78 -15.79
N SER A 170 8.93 0.35 -15.52
CA SER A 170 9.41 0.12 -14.15
C SER A 170 9.37 1.38 -13.29
N TRP A 171 9.74 2.55 -13.84
CA TRP A 171 9.61 3.82 -13.12
C TRP A 171 8.16 4.19 -12.84
N ILE A 172 7.27 4.05 -13.82
CA ILE A 172 5.84 4.33 -13.61
C ILE A 172 5.26 3.39 -12.56
N ALA A 173 5.57 2.09 -12.64
CA ALA A 173 5.13 1.11 -11.65
C ALA A 173 5.61 1.45 -10.23
N ARG A 174 6.85 1.96 -10.07
CA ARG A 174 7.37 2.45 -8.78
C ARG A 174 6.62 3.68 -8.28
N GLY A 175 6.31 4.65 -9.15
CA GLY A 175 5.50 5.80 -8.78
C GLY A 175 4.10 5.39 -8.30
N ILE A 176 3.46 4.45 -9.02
CA ILE A 176 2.17 3.87 -8.61
C ILE A 176 2.30 3.16 -7.26
N ALA A 177 3.33 2.34 -7.06
CA ALA A 177 3.55 1.61 -5.82
C ALA A 177 3.70 2.54 -4.61
N HIS A 178 4.53 3.57 -4.71
CA HIS A 178 4.67 4.60 -3.67
C HIS A 178 3.34 5.29 -3.38
N ARG A 179 2.54 5.58 -4.41
CA ARG A 179 1.23 6.20 -4.25
C ARG A 179 0.22 5.27 -3.55
N LEU A 180 0.24 3.97 -3.86
CA LEU A 180 -0.61 2.98 -3.20
C LEU A 180 -0.25 2.83 -1.72
N ILE A 181 1.04 2.66 -1.40
CA ILE A 181 1.53 2.51 -0.02
C ILE A 181 1.21 3.76 0.80
N ALA A 182 1.41 4.95 0.23
CA ALA A 182 1.08 6.22 0.87
C ALA A 182 -0.43 6.38 1.09
N GLY A 183 -1.25 6.01 0.09
CA GLY A 183 -2.71 6.05 0.19
C GLY A 183 -3.26 5.14 1.28
N ASP A 184 -2.71 3.93 1.39
CA ASP A 184 -3.08 2.94 2.42
C ASP A 184 -2.65 3.37 3.83
N SER A 185 -1.44 3.91 3.98
CA SER A 185 -0.92 4.38 5.28
C SER A 185 -1.41 5.79 5.69
N GLY A 186 -2.07 6.52 4.79
CA GLY A 186 -2.45 7.92 4.99
C GLY A 186 -1.26 8.89 5.05
N SER A 187 -0.13 8.51 4.45
CA SER A 187 1.10 9.32 4.38
C SER A 187 1.23 10.02 3.02
N ALA A 188 2.23 10.91 2.89
CA ALA A 188 2.58 11.48 1.59
C ALA A 188 3.52 10.53 0.84
N PRO A 189 3.34 10.33 -0.47
CA PRO A 189 4.26 9.50 -1.22
C PRO A 189 5.60 10.20 -1.39
N GLU A 190 6.69 9.46 -1.17
CA GLU A 190 8.05 9.93 -1.38
C GLU A 190 8.81 8.89 -2.21
N CYS A 191 9.69 9.35 -3.10
CA CYS A 191 10.56 8.46 -3.85
C CYS A 191 11.97 9.04 -3.87
N ARG A 192 12.92 8.25 -3.39
CA ARG A 192 14.34 8.56 -3.24
C ARG A 192 15.15 7.47 -3.97
N PRO A 193 15.29 7.56 -5.30
CA PRO A 193 15.78 6.45 -6.12
C PRO A 193 17.22 6.00 -5.82
N GLY A 194 18.05 6.87 -5.24
CA GLY A 194 19.42 6.55 -4.81
C GLY A 194 19.50 5.87 -3.45
N ALA A 195 18.38 5.73 -2.74
CA ALA A 195 18.28 5.15 -1.41
C ALA A 195 17.66 3.75 -1.46
N LEU A 196 18.02 2.93 -2.46
CA LEU A 196 17.51 1.54 -2.62
C LEU A 196 17.74 0.63 -1.39
N SER A 197 18.55 1.07 -0.43
CA SER A 197 18.75 0.42 0.87
C SER A 197 17.64 0.71 1.89
N THR A 198 16.78 1.71 1.69
CA THR A 198 15.70 2.01 2.62
C THR A 198 14.55 1.02 2.45
N GLU A 199 13.81 0.81 3.53
CA GLU A 199 12.68 -0.11 3.54
C GLU A 199 11.58 0.34 2.58
N GLU A 200 11.30 1.64 2.52
CA GLU A 200 10.27 2.23 1.66
C GLU A 200 10.55 1.98 0.17
N GLU A 201 11.81 2.09 -0.27
CA GLU A 201 12.17 1.81 -1.66
C GLU A 201 12.11 0.31 -1.99
N ARG A 202 12.39 -0.55 -1.01
CA ARG A 202 12.21 -2.01 -1.17
C ARG A 202 10.74 -2.38 -1.27
N GLU A 203 9.90 -1.83 -0.39
CA GLU A 203 8.45 -2.04 -0.44
C GLU A 203 7.83 -1.54 -1.74
N ALA A 204 8.21 -0.35 -2.19
CA ALA A 204 7.74 0.19 -3.46
C ALA A 204 8.21 -0.64 -4.66
N THR A 205 9.44 -1.16 -4.62
CA THR A 205 9.93 -2.08 -5.66
C THR A 205 9.15 -3.39 -5.67
N TYR A 206 8.86 -3.93 -4.48
CA TYR A 206 8.04 -5.13 -4.31
C TYR A 206 6.64 -4.97 -4.89
N VAL A 207 5.92 -3.91 -4.48
CA VAL A 207 4.58 -3.59 -4.99
C VAL A 207 4.62 -3.30 -6.50
N ALA A 208 5.63 -2.58 -6.99
CA ALA A 208 5.78 -2.30 -8.42
C ALA A 208 5.92 -3.57 -9.26
N ALA A 209 6.65 -4.58 -8.78
CA ALA A 209 6.77 -5.86 -9.45
C ALA A 209 5.42 -6.61 -9.50
N HIS A 210 4.62 -6.53 -8.43
CA HIS A 210 3.30 -7.16 -8.39
C HIS A 210 2.28 -6.48 -9.31
N VAL A 211 2.32 -5.15 -9.40
CA VAL A 211 1.48 -4.38 -10.32
C VAL A 211 1.89 -4.60 -11.77
N LEU A 212 3.19 -4.60 -12.07
CA LEU A 212 3.69 -4.76 -13.43
C LEU A 212 3.57 -6.19 -13.94
N VAL A 213 3.70 -7.18 -13.05
CA VAL A 213 3.61 -8.62 -13.34
C VAL A 213 2.53 -9.26 -12.45
N PRO A 214 1.23 -9.10 -12.80
CA PRO A 214 0.13 -9.63 -12.00
C PRO A 214 0.15 -11.17 -11.96
N ARG A 215 -0.10 -11.74 -10.78
CA ARG A 215 -0.09 -13.19 -10.54
C ARG A 215 -0.97 -13.99 -11.52
N PRO A 216 -2.23 -13.59 -11.81
CA PRO A 216 -3.08 -14.38 -12.71
C PRO A 216 -2.52 -14.49 -14.13
N LEU A 217 -1.87 -13.42 -14.60
CA LEU A 217 -1.25 -13.38 -15.92
C LEU A 217 0.07 -14.16 -15.94
N LEU A 218 0.92 -14.01 -14.93
CA LEU A 218 2.16 -14.78 -14.81
C LEU A 218 1.90 -16.29 -14.77
N ALA A 219 0.91 -16.71 -13.98
CA ALA A 219 0.47 -18.11 -13.92
C ALA A 219 -0.11 -18.58 -15.27
N ALA A 220 -0.85 -17.73 -15.99
CA ALA A 220 -1.36 -18.08 -17.30
C ALA A 220 -0.25 -18.24 -18.35
N GLU A 221 0.78 -17.39 -18.32
CA GLU A 221 1.93 -17.50 -19.21
C GLU A 221 2.76 -18.75 -18.91
N LEU A 222 3.03 -19.05 -17.63
CA LEU A 222 3.72 -20.29 -17.24
C LEU A 222 2.98 -21.56 -17.67
N ARG A 223 1.65 -21.57 -17.68
CA ARG A 223 0.87 -22.70 -18.20
C ARG A 223 1.03 -22.88 -19.71
N LYS A 224 1.27 -21.81 -20.45
CA LYS A 224 1.44 -21.84 -21.91
C LYS A 224 2.88 -22.18 -22.31
N ASP A 225 3.86 -21.61 -21.62
CA ASP A 225 5.29 -21.78 -21.87
C ASP A 225 6.01 -22.02 -20.53
N PRO A 226 6.00 -23.27 -20.02
CA PRO A 226 6.63 -23.60 -18.75
C PRO A 226 8.14 -23.35 -18.77
N LEU A 227 8.68 -22.88 -17.65
CA LEU A 227 10.13 -22.77 -17.51
C LEU A 227 10.76 -24.17 -17.47
N PRO A 228 11.92 -24.36 -18.12
CA PRO A 228 12.57 -25.66 -18.17
C PRO A 228 13.20 -26.00 -16.80
N ALA A 229 12.67 -27.03 -16.13
CA ALA A 229 13.06 -27.40 -14.76
C ALA A 229 14.50 -27.93 -14.63
N SER A 230 15.11 -28.42 -15.71
CA SER A 230 16.46 -29.02 -15.69
C SER A 230 17.34 -28.55 -16.85
N ALA A 231 17.08 -27.34 -17.36
CA ALA A 231 17.89 -26.77 -18.43
C ALA A 231 19.20 -26.14 -17.92
N PRO A 232 20.23 -26.04 -18.78
CA PRO A 232 21.39 -25.20 -18.52
C PRO A 232 20.97 -23.76 -18.19
N ALA A 233 21.74 -23.07 -17.34
CA ALA A 233 21.43 -21.72 -16.86
C ALA A 233 21.09 -20.72 -18.01
N VAL A 234 21.80 -20.83 -19.15
CA VAL A 234 21.56 -19.98 -20.32
C VAL A 234 20.14 -20.16 -20.89
N ALA A 235 19.66 -21.40 -20.99
CA ALA A 235 18.33 -21.69 -21.52
C ALA A 235 17.22 -21.29 -20.53
N PHE A 236 17.46 -21.43 -19.23
CA PHE A 236 16.56 -20.92 -18.19
C PHE A 236 16.45 -19.39 -18.25
N THR A 237 17.58 -18.68 -18.30
CA THR A 237 17.61 -17.21 -18.42
C THR A 237 16.88 -16.73 -19.67
N ALA A 238 17.12 -17.36 -20.82
CA ALA A 238 16.42 -17.02 -22.06
C ALA A 238 14.90 -17.25 -21.96
N ALA A 239 14.45 -18.32 -21.28
CA ALA A 239 13.03 -18.57 -21.06
C ALA A 239 12.39 -17.52 -20.13
N LEU A 240 13.10 -17.15 -19.05
CA LEU A 240 12.68 -16.09 -18.14
C LEU A 240 12.59 -14.73 -18.84
N GLU A 241 13.55 -14.38 -19.70
CA GLU A 241 13.53 -13.15 -20.50
C GLU A 241 12.34 -13.12 -21.46
N ARG A 242 12.07 -14.23 -22.17
CA ARG A 242 10.89 -14.35 -23.03
C ARG A 242 9.61 -14.16 -22.25
N MET A 243 9.47 -14.77 -21.08
CA MET A 243 8.30 -14.59 -20.24
C MET A 243 8.16 -13.15 -19.74
N ALA A 244 9.23 -12.55 -19.23
CA ALA A 244 9.23 -11.17 -18.75
C ALA A 244 8.89 -10.16 -19.87
N SER A 245 9.28 -10.46 -21.11
CA SER A 245 8.94 -9.65 -22.29
C SER A 245 7.43 -9.51 -22.51
N ARG A 246 6.62 -10.52 -22.11
CA ARG A 246 5.15 -10.47 -22.20
C ARG A 246 4.53 -9.40 -21.30
N PHE A 247 5.22 -9.03 -20.23
CA PHE A 247 4.82 -7.98 -19.30
C PHE A 247 5.48 -6.63 -19.59
N HIS A 248 6.44 -6.61 -20.52
CA HIS A 248 7.40 -5.53 -20.71
C HIS A 248 8.05 -5.13 -19.37
N ALA A 249 8.52 -6.13 -18.63
CA ALA A 249 9.12 -6.00 -17.30
C ALA A 249 10.57 -6.52 -17.30
N PRO A 250 11.40 -6.10 -16.33
CA PRO A 250 12.71 -6.71 -16.11
C PRO A 250 12.59 -8.20 -15.79
N ALA A 251 13.48 -9.03 -16.34
CA ALA A 251 13.53 -10.47 -16.04
C ALA A 251 13.69 -10.75 -14.54
N SER A 252 14.46 -9.90 -13.84
CA SER A 252 14.63 -9.98 -12.39
C SER A 252 13.33 -9.80 -11.61
N TRP A 253 12.39 -8.99 -12.11
CA TRP A 253 11.09 -8.79 -11.46
C TRP A 253 10.20 -10.01 -11.69
N ALA A 254 10.17 -10.57 -12.90
CA ALA A 254 9.46 -11.82 -13.16
C ALA A 254 10.02 -12.97 -12.30
N ALA A 255 11.35 -13.09 -12.19
CA ALA A 255 11.99 -14.11 -11.36
C ALA A 255 11.61 -13.99 -9.88
N ALA A 256 11.68 -12.78 -9.32
CA ALA A 256 11.28 -12.54 -7.94
C ALA A 256 9.84 -12.98 -7.69
N ARG A 257 8.92 -12.64 -8.61
CA ARG A 257 7.50 -13.02 -8.52
C ARG A 257 7.30 -14.54 -8.55
N LEU A 258 8.05 -15.27 -9.39
CA LEU A 258 7.97 -16.74 -9.45
C LEU A 258 8.37 -17.39 -8.13
N THR A 259 9.49 -16.96 -7.55
CA THR A 259 10.00 -17.46 -6.27
C THR A 259 9.05 -17.13 -5.12
N GLU A 260 8.52 -15.92 -5.08
CA GLU A 260 7.66 -15.46 -3.97
C GLU A 260 6.25 -16.08 -3.99
N ASP A 261 5.62 -16.15 -5.16
CA ASP A 261 4.27 -16.69 -5.30
C ASP A 261 4.25 -18.22 -5.39
N ARG A 262 5.44 -18.86 -5.35
CA ARG A 262 5.63 -20.30 -5.54
C ARG A 262 4.94 -20.81 -6.81
N ILE A 263 4.94 -20.00 -7.87
CA ILE A 263 4.24 -20.35 -9.12
C ILE A 263 5.10 -21.36 -9.87
N GLY A 264 4.59 -22.60 -9.95
CA GLY A 264 5.34 -23.75 -10.46
C GLY A 264 5.68 -24.79 -9.40
N GLU A 265 5.51 -24.48 -8.11
CA GLU A 265 5.57 -25.46 -7.00
C GLU A 265 4.18 -26.05 -6.67
N LEU A 266 3.19 -25.87 -7.54
CA LEU A 266 1.90 -26.55 -7.38
C LEU A 266 2.13 -28.06 -7.45
N PRO A 267 1.53 -28.85 -6.54
CA PRO A 267 1.66 -30.30 -6.56
C PRO A 267 1.00 -30.79 -7.85
N TRP A 268 1.83 -31.22 -8.80
CA TRP A 268 1.45 -32.24 -9.75
C TRP A 268 1.62 -33.59 -9.07
#